data_AF-A0A2N3VH12-F1
#
_entry.id   AF-A0A2N3VH12-F1
#
_cell.length_a   1.000
_cell.length_b   1.000
_cell.length_c   1.000
_cell.angle_alpha   90.00
_cell.angle_beta   90.00
_cell.angle_gamma   90.00
#
_symmetry.space_group_name_H-M   'P 1'
#
loop_
_entity.id
_entity.type
_entity.pdbx_description
1 polymer ?
#
loop_
_entity_poly.entity_id
_entity_poly.type
_entity_poly.pdbx_seq_one_letter_code
_entity_poly.pdbx_strand_id
1 'polypeptide(L)'
;MEYPPAPRGFEHLDMSDPKQALAWALGSMPSHQPNGQPVPIPPKVVPSWSEFLTALGLVYDPSRQTLFPIVDEARAPLGWLAPVSWVSAEEYEKHEAKRAGKVADMEATLQKLNPGLAQQIADMTDPEKRDAMASQAVIIGDVLAHIQQQHGGGTNG
;
A
#
# COMPACT_ATOMS: atom_id res chain seq x y z
N MET A 1 28.34 11.07 3.92
CA MET A 1 27.75 9.92 4.63
C MET A 1 26.84 9.26 3.63
N GLU A 2 27.00 7.97 3.37
CA GLU A 2 26.15 7.26 2.42
C GLU A 2 24.83 6.93 3.13
N TYR A 3 23.70 7.25 2.51
CA TYR A 3 22.38 7.00 3.11
C TYR A 3 22.00 5.54 2.92
N PRO A 4 21.34 4.90 3.90
CA PRO A 4 20.87 3.54 3.72
C PRO A 4 19.85 3.47 2.58
N PRO A 5 19.73 2.32 1.90
CA PRO A 5 18.66 2.12 0.94
C PRO A 5 17.29 2.26 1.61
N ALA A 6 16.29 2.60 0.81
CA ALA A 6 14.91 2.61 1.30
C ALA A 6 14.48 1.20 1.75
N PRO A 7 13.63 1.09 2.78
CA PRO A 7 13.07 -0.19 3.19
C PRO A 7 12.20 -0.77 2.08
N ARG A 8 12.13 -2.10 2.08
CA ARG A 8 11.29 -2.83 1.13
C ARG A 8 9.81 -2.43 1.24
N GLY A 9 9.18 -2.19 0.11
CA GLY A 9 7.82 -1.66 0.00
C GLY A 9 7.71 -0.13 0.11
N PHE A 10 8.84 0.55 0.32
CA PHE A 10 8.93 2.00 0.46
C PHE A 10 10.05 2.60 -0.42
N GLU A 11 10.33 1.96 -1.56
CA GLU A 11 11.42 2.32 -2.47
C GLU A 11 11.33 3.75 -3.04
N HIS A 12 10.17 4.39 -2.89
CA HIS A 12 9.89 5.76 -3.32
C HIS A 12 10.32 6.84 -2.31
N LEU A 13 10.73 6.47 -1.09
CA LEU A 13 11.10 7.43 -0.05
C LEU A 13 12.52 7.99 -0.25
N ASP A 14 12.67 9.29 -0.03
CA ASP A 14 13.97 9.94 0.03
C ASP A 14 14.61 9.75 1.41
N MET A 15 15.56 8.80 1.50
CA MET A 15 16.27 8.50 2.74
C MET A 15 17.26 9.59 3.18
N SER A 16 17.53 10.59 2.33
CA SER A 16 18.34 11.75 2.67
C SER A 16 17.55 12.87 3.35
N ASP A 17 16.22 12.89 3.15
CA ASP A 17 15.31 13.81 3.81
C ASP A 17 14.98 13.31 5.23
N PRO A 18 15.37 14.05 6.30
CA PRO A 18 15.08 13.64 7.67
C PRO A 18 13.58 13.48 7.95
N LYS A 19 12.71 14.13 7.17
CA LYS A 19 11.24 13.99 7.29
C LYS A 19 10.70 12.69 6.71
N GLN A 20 11.48 12.00 5.88
CA GLN A 20 11.08 10.75 5.21
C GLN A 20 11.89 9.54 5.70
N ALA A 21 13.14 9.73 6.12
CA ALA A 21 14.10 8.67 6.45
C ALA A 21 13.56 7.60 7.42
N LEU A 22 12.67 7.97 8.33
CA LEU A 22 12.05 7.07 9.31
C LEU A 22 10.52 7.07 9.25
N ALA A 23 9.91 7.78 8.29
CA ALA A 23 8.47 7.91 8.17
C ALA A 23 7.76 6.57 7.94
N TRP A 24 8.38 5.68 7.18
CA TRP A 24 7.88 4.32 6.89
C TRP A 24 7.66 3.48 8.16
N ALA A 25 8.49 3.67 9.19
CA ALA A 25 8.41 2.94 10.45
C ALA A 25 7.25 3.46 11.33
N LEU A 26 6.70 4.62 10.98
CA LEU A 26 5.66 5.33 11.72
C LEU A 26 4.25 5.14 11.10
N GLY A 27 4.00 4.00 10.45
CA GLY A 27 2.65 3.66 9.95
C GLY A 27 1.66 3.31 11.06
N SER A 28 2.14 2.63 12.11
CA SER A 28 1.34 2.27 13.28
C SER A 28 2.25 2.01 14.48
N MET A 29 1.74 2.29 15.67
CA MET A 29 2.35 1.82 16.92
C MET A 29 1.91 0.38 17.18
N PRO A 30 2.83 -0.52 17.59
CA PRO A 30 2.45 -1.84 18.04
C PRO A 30 1.50 -1.73 19.25
N SER A 31 0.62 -2.72 19.39
CA SER A 31 -0.28 -2.80 20.55
C SER A 31 0.52 -3.01 21.83
N HIS A 32 0.11 -2.31 22.89
CA HIS A 32 0.61 -2.53 24.26
C HIS A 32 -0.04 -3.75 24.94
N GLN A 33 -1.12 -4.28 24.38
CA GLN A 33 -1.79 -5.50 24.86
C GLN A 33 -1.40 -6.71 24.00
N PRO A 34 -1.22 -7.90 24.61
CA PRO A 34 -1.10 -9.15 23.86
C PRO A 34 -2.28 -9.31 22.89
N ASN A 35 -1.99 -9.53 21.60
CA ASN A 35 -2.98 -9.64 20.52
C ASN A 35 -3.86 -8.39 20.27
N GLY A 36 -3.53 -7.24 20.87
CA GLY A 36 -4.26 -6.02 20.59
C GLY A 36 -3.97 -5.47 19.19
N GLN A 37 -4.87 -4.64 18.70
CA GLN A 37 -4.72 -4.03 17.38
C GLN A 37 -3.65 -2.93 17.41
N PRO A 38 -2.79 -2.82 16.38
CA PRO A 38 -1.89 -1.69 16.27
C PRO A 38 -2.68 -0.38 16.17
N VAL A 39 -2.10 0.70 16.68
CA VAL A 39 -2.72 2.02 16.68
C VAL A 39 -2.16 2.82 15.50
N PRO A 40 -2.99 3.28 14.54
CA PRO A 40 -2.49 4.07 13.42
C PRO A 40 -1.92 5.41 13.89
N ILE A 41 -0.84 5.86 13.25
CA ILE A 41 -0.25 7.17 13.53
C ILE A 41 -0.82 8.19 12.52
N PRO A 42 -1.33 9.36 12.97
CA PRO A 42 -1.87 10.37 12.05
C PRO A 42 -0.80 10.87 11.06
N PRO A 43 -1.06 10.88 9.73
CA PRO A 43 -0.06 11.27 8.73
C PRO A 43 0.55 12.66 8.95
N LYS A 44 -0.22 13.59 9.52
CA LYS A 44 0.22 14.97 9.81
C LYS A 44 1.38 15.06 10.80
N VAL A 45 1.58 14.05 11.66
CA VAL A 45 2.66 14.07 12.68
C VAL A 45 3.88 13.28 12.26
N VAL A 46 3.75 12.41 11.24
CA VAL A 46 4.80 11.50 10.78
C VAL A 46 6.07 12.25 10.35
N PRO A 47 6.02 13.32 9.53
CA PRO A 47 7.22 14.05 9.13
C PRO A 47 7.99 14.65 10.31
N SER A 48 7.29 15.28 11.26
CA SER A 48 7.90 15.87 12.45
C SER A 48 8.54 14.82 13.36
N TRP A 49 7.92 13.64 13.47
CA TRP A 49 8.46 12.54 14.26
C TRP A 49 9.68 11.91 13.59
N SER A 50 9.66 11.70 12.26
CA SER A 50 10.82 11.21 11.51
C SER A 50 12.02 12.16 11.66
N GLU A 51 11.79 13.47 11.53
CA GLU A 51 12.83 14.49 11.68
C GLU A 51 13.40 14.48 13.11
N PHE A 52 12.54 14.37 14.13
CA PHE A 52 12.95 14.26 15.52
C PHE A 52 13.80 13.01 15.79
N LEU A 53 13.38 11.83 15.32
CA LEU A 53 14.13 10.58 15.50
C LEU A 53 15.49 10.63 14.77
N THR A 54 15.52 11.24 13.59
CA THR A 54 16.76 11.46 12.84
C THR A 54 17.70 12.41 13.61
N ALA A 55 17.17 13.47 14.22
CA ALA A 55 17.94 14.40 15.06
C ALA A 55 18.48 13.74 16.34
N LEU A 56 17.81 12.69 16.85
CA LEU A 56 18.33 11.84 17.94
C LEU A 56 19.45 10.89 17.48
N GLY A 57 19.75 10.85 16.18
CA GLY A 57 20.79 10.00 15.59
C GLY A 57 20.32 8.58 15.27
N LEU A 58 19.01 8.32 15.18
CA LEU A 58 18.51 7.03 14.72
C LEU A 58 18.77 6.90 13.21
N VAL A 59 19.32 5.75 12.82
CA VAL A 59 19.60 5.40 11.43
C VAL A 59 19.04 4.02 11.16
N TYR A 60 18.39 3.87 10.00
CA TYR A 60 17.90 2.57 9.54
C TYR A 60 19.07 1.67 9.11
N ASP A 61 19.12 0.46 9.70
CA ASP A 61 20.05 -0.60 9.30
C ASP A 61 19.25 -1.75 8.65
N PRO A 62 19.25 -1.87 7.31
CA PRO A 62 18.49 -2.89 6.60
C PRO A 62 18.94 -4.31 6.96
N SER A 63 20.19 -4.51 7.37
CA SER A 63 20.71 -5.85 7.74
C SER A 63 20.09 -6.41 9.02
N ARG A 64 19.43 -5.56 9.81
CA ARG A 64 18.78 -5.95 11.08
C ARG A 64 17.25 -5.98 11.00
N GLN A 65 16.68 -5.67 9.84
CA GLN A 65 15.22 -5.66 9.71
C GLN A 65 14.66 -7.09 9.72
N THR A 66 13.78 -7.37 10.68
CA THR A 66 13.10 -8.66 10.81
C THR A 66 11.59 -8.57 10.62
N LEU A 67 11.04 -7.35 10.62
CA LEU A 67 9.62 -7.07 10.47
C LEU A 67 9.35 -6.19 9.26
N PHE A 68 8.27 -6.50 8.56
CA PHE A 68 7.90 -5.89 7.29
C PHE A 68 6.45 -5.40 7.33
N PRO A 69 6.17 -4.24 6.72
CA PRO A 69 4.86 -3.59 6.76
C PRO A 69 3.88 -4.30 5.82
N ILE A 70 2.67 -4.59 6.29
CA ILE A 70 1.53 -4.96 5.46
C ILE A 70 0.40 -3.97 5.70
N VAL A 71 -0.14 -3.45 4.59
CA VAL A 71 -1.38 -2.67 4.60
C VAL A 71 -2.52 -3.61 4.23
N ASP A 72 -3.45 -3.82 5.15
CA ASP A 72 -4.61 -4.68 4.92
C ASP A 72 -5.57 -4.02 3.91
N GLU A 73 -5.65 -4.58 2.70
CA GLU A 73 -6.53 -4.09 1.64
C GLU A 73 -8.01 -4.12 2.04
N ALA A 74 -8.44 -5.05 2.90
CA ALA A 74 -9.82 -5.09 3.38
C ALA A 74 -10.15 -3.89 4.28
N ARG A 75 -9.13 -3.27 4.87
CA ARG A 75 -9.24 -2.05 5.68
C ARG A 75 -8.90 -0.78 4.90
N ALA A 76 -8.49 -0.89 3.62
CA ALA A 76 -8.16 0.25 2.77
C ALA A 76 -9.24 1.36 2.74
N PRO A 77 -10.56 1.07 2.80
CA PRO A 77 -11.59 2.11 2.87
C PRO A 77 -11.49 3.02 4.11
N LEU A 78 -10.81 2.57 5.17
CA LEU A 78 -10.55 3.37 6.38
C LEU A 78 -9.41 4.38 6.19
N GLY A 79 -8.71 4.35 5.06
CA GLY A 79 -7.60 5.25 4.75
C GLY A 79 -6.51 5.17 5.82
N TRP A 80 -6.09 6.32 6.34
CA TRP A 80 -5.06 6.40 7.40
C TRP A 80 -5.47 5.75 8.73
N LEU A 81 -6.75 5.44 8.94
CA LEU A 81 -7.23 4.71 10.12
C LEU A 81 -6.97 3.21 10.02
N ALA A 82 -6.61 2.69 8.85
CA ALA A 82 -6.16 1.31 8.70
C ALA A 82 -4.74 1.17 9.27
N PRO A 83 -4.55 0.43 10.38
CA PRO A 83 -3.22 0.27 10.94
C PRO A 83 -2.35 -0.58 10.02
N VAL A 84 -1.09 -0.18 9.86
CA VAL A 84 -0.06 -1.03 9.27
C VAL A 84 0.19 -2.22 10.22
N SER A 85 0.23 -3.43 9.67
CA SER A 85 0.66 -4.62 10.41
C SER A 85 2.15 -4.86 10.17
N TRP A 86 2.87 -5.32 11.18
CA TRP A 86 4.29 -5.66 11.08
C TRP A 86 4.45 -7.17 11.18
N VAL A 87 4.89 -7.82 10.11
CA VAL A 87 4.93 -9.28 9.98
C VAL A 87 6.34 -9.79 9.66
N SER A 88 6.54 -11.11 9.71
CA SER A 88 7.79 -11.73 9.29
C SER A 88 8.06 -11.57 7.78
N ALA A 89 9.32 -11.77 7.37
CA ALA A 89 9.70 -11.76 5.96
C ALA A 89 8.88 -12.78 5.13
N GLU A 90 8.67 -13.98 5.65
CA GLU A 90 7.92 -15.04 4.95
C GLU A 90 6.45 -14.64 4.73
N GLU A 91 5.81 -14.03 5.73
CA GLU A 91 4.42 -13.56 5.63
C GLU A 91 4.31 -12.38 4.65
N TYR A 92 5.29 -11.48 4.67
CA TYR A 92 5.37 -10.37 3.72
C TYR A 92 5.47 -10.85 2.28
N GLU A 93 6.36 -11.81 1.99
CA GLU A 93 6.49 -12.40 0.65
C GLU A 93 5.20 -13.07 0.17
N LYS A 94 4.52 -13.81 1.07
CA LYS A 94 3.21 -14.41 0.76
C LYS A 94 2.16 -13.35 0.46
N HIS A 95 2.19 -12.23 1.16
CA HIS A 95 1.28 -11.11 0.92
C HIS A 95 1.54 -10.47 -0.44
N GLU A 96 2.78 -10.13 -0.74
CA GLU A 96 3.16 -9.50 -2.01
C GLU A 96 2.88 -10.42 -3.21
N ALA A 97 3.12 -11.72 -3.10
CA ALA A 97 2.77 -12.67 -4.15
C ALA A 97 1.26 -12.73 -4.42
N LYS A 98 0.43 -12.71 -3.37
CA LYS A 98 -1.04 -12.66 -3.52
C LYS A 98 -1.49 -11.36 -4.18
N ARG A 99 -0.91 -10.23 -3.75
CA ARG A 99 -1.22 -8.92 -4.30
C ARG A 99 -0.85 -8.82 -5.78
N ALA A 100 0.33 -9.29 -6.15
CA ALA A 100 0.77 -9.33 -7.55
C ALA A 100 -0.15 -10.19 -8.44
N GLY A 101 -0.59 -11.35 -7.95
CA GLY A 101 -1.57 -12.20 -8.64
C GLY A 101 -2.91 -11.49 -8.86
N LYS A 102 -3.45 -10.83 -7.83
CA LYS A 102 -4.71 -10.08 -7.91
C LYS A 102 -4.63 -8.92 -8.91
N VAL A 103 -3.51 -8.19 -8.96
CA VAL A 103 -3.29 -7.12 -9.93
C VAL A 103 -3.27 -7.67 -11.36
N ALA A 104 -2.58 -8.78 -11.60
CA ALA A 104 -2.55 -9.43 -12.91
C ALA A 104 -3.94 -9.92 -13.37
N ASP A 105 -4.73 -10.50 -12.45
CA ASP A 105 -6.11 -10.93 -12.73
C ASP A 105 -7.03 -9.73 -13.06
N MET A 106 -6.85 -8.61 -12.36
CA MET A 106 -7.61 -7.38 -12.59
C MET A 106 -7.24 -6.76 -13.94
N GLU A 107 -5.96 -6.72 -14.30
CA GLU A 107 -5.50 -6.23 -15.60
C GLU A 107 -6.03 -7.08 -16.75
N ALA A 108 -5.99 -8.42 -16.62
CA ALA A 108 -6.57 -9.34 -17.59
C ALA A 108 -8.09 -9.18 -17.73
N THR A 109 -8.78 -8.83 -16.65
CA THR A 109 -10.24 -8.60 -16.65
C THR A 109 -10.58 -7.27 -17.31
N LEU A 110 -9.83 -6.20 -17.03
CA LEU A 110 -9.98 -4.89 -17.69
C LEU A 110 -9.72 -4.99 -19.20
N GLN A 111 -8.69 -5.73 -19.62
CA GLN A 111 -8.42 -5.98 -21.04
C GLN A 111 -9.57 -6.73 -21.74
N LYS A 112 -10.24 -7.66 -21.06
CA LYS A 112 -11.40 -8.38 -21.61
C LYS A 112 -12.65 -7.51 -21.71
N LEU A 113 -12.89 -6.64 -20.72
CA LEU A 113 -14.11 -5.84 -20.61
C LEU A 113 -14.06 -4.54 -21.42
N ASN A 114 -12.89 -3.92 -21.52
CA ASN A 114 -12.70 -2.70 -22.30
C ASN A 114 -11.27 -2.61 -22.87
N PRO A 115 -10.96 -3.38 -23.93
CA PRO A 115 -9.62 -3.44 -24.51
C PRO A 115 -9.10 -2.10 -25.05
N GLY A 116 -10.00 -1.13 -25.29
CA GLY A 116 -9.64 0.22 -25.75
C GLY A 116 -9.32 1.21 -24.63
N LEU A 117 -9.72 0.95 -23.39
CA LEU A 117 -9.56 1.90 -22.29
C LEU A 117 -8.11 2.03 -21.84
N ALA A 118 -7.37 0.91 -21.76
CA ALA A 118 -5.95 0.92 -21.41
C ALA A 118 -5.13 1.72 -22.42
N GLN A 119 -5.43 1.56 -23.71
CA GLN A 119 -4.78 2.32 -24.79
C GLN A 119 -5.18 3.81 -24.74
N GLN A 120 -6.45 4.13 -24.49
CA GLN A 120 -6.92 5.51 -24.31
C GLN A 120 -6.27 6.22 -23.12
N ILE A 121 -6.03 5.52 -22.01
CA ILE A 121 -5.31 6.06 -20.85
C ILE A 121 -3.84 6.31 -21.22
N ALA A 122 -3.19 5.35 -21.88
CA ALA A 122 -1.80 5.47 -22.31
C ALA A 122 -1.57 6.58 -23.34
N ASP A 123 -2.54 6.78 -24.25
CA ASP A 123 -2.49 7.80 -25.29
C ASP A 123 -2.90 9.21 -24.77
N MET A 124 -3.28 9.32 -23.49
CA MET A 124 -3.73 10.57 -22.89
C MET A 124 -2.55 11.46 -22.48
N THR A 125 -2.44 12.61 -23.15
CA THR A 125 -1.33 13.56 -22.98
C THR A 125 -1.41 14.36 -21.68
N ASP A 126 -2.60 14.56 -21.12
CA ASP A 126 -2.82 15.25 -19.85
C ASP A 126 -2.60 14.29 -18.66
N PRO A 127 -1.56 14.49 -17.82
CA PRO A 127 -1.24 13.59 -16.71
C PRO A 127 -2.33 13.52 -15.64
N GLU A 128 -2.97 14.63 -15.28
CA GLU A 128 -3.97 14.65 -14.20
C GLU A 128 -5.23 13.90 -14.61
N LYS A 129 -5.65 14.04 -15.87
CA LYS A 129 -6.79 13.28 -16.41
C LYS A 129 -6.45 11.80 -16.58
N ARG A 130 -5.21 11.48 -16.93
CA ARG A 130 -4.72 10.10 -17.03
C ARG A 130 -4.76 9.42 -15.67
N ASP A 131 -4.29 10.08 -14.63
CA ASP A 131 -4.33 9.54 -13.26
C ASP A 131 -5.75 9.43 -12.72
N ALA A 132 -6.62 10.41 -13.01
CA ALA A 132 -8.03 10.37 -12.62
C ALA A 132 -8.80 9.24 -13.31
N MET A 133 -8.56 9.03 -14.60
CA MET A 133 -9.22 7.98 -15.38
C MET A 133 -8.68 6.59 -15.05
N ALA A 134 -7.37 6.47 -14.79
CA ALA A 134 -6.77 5.24 -14.27
C ALA A 134 -7.36 4.89 -12.89
N SER A 135 -7.54 5.88 -12.02
CA SER A 135 -8.17 5.70 -10.70
C SER A 135 -9.63 5.25 -10.82
N GLN A 136 -10.40 5.81 -11.76
CA GLN A 136 -11.77 5.36 -12.03
C GLN A 136 -11.84 3.95 -12.62
N ALA A 137 -10.89 3.56 -13.48
CA ALA A 137 -10.84 2.22 -14.04
C ALA A 137 -10.63 1.14 -12.97
N VAL A 138 -9.79 1.43 -11.96
CA VAL A 138 -9.61 0.56 -10.77
C VAL A 138 -10.93 0.43 -9.99
N ILE A 139 -11.61 1.56 -9.72
CA ILE A 139 -12.90 1.55 -9.01
C ILE A 139 -13.98 0.78 -9.80
N ILE A 140 -14.02 0.91 -11.12
CA ILE A 140 -14.97 0.18 -11.97
C ILE A 140 -14.69 -1.33 -11.93
N GLY A 141 -13.42 -1.73 -11.93
CA GLY A 141 -13.01 -3.13 -11.73
C GLY A 141 -13.51 -3.69 -10.40
N ASP A 142 -13.31 -2.95 -9.31
CA ASP A 142 -13.77 -3.34 -7.96
C ASP A 142 -15.30 -3.41 -7.86
N VAL A 143 -16.02 -2.46 -8.46
CA VAL A 143 -17.49 -2.43 -8.47
C VAL A 143 -18.07 -3.60 -9.28
N LEU A 144 -17.48 -3.92 -10.43
CA LEU A 144 -17.93 -5.06 -11.25
C LEU A 144 -17.64 -6.41 -10.59
N ALA A 145 -16.51 -6.55 -9.90
CA ALA A 145 -16.23 -7.72 -9.08
C ALA A 145 -17.27 -7.88 -7.95
N HIS A 146 -17.69 -6.78 -7.34
CA HIS A 146 -18.75 -6.78 -6.32
C HIS A 146 -20.12 -7.17 -6.90
N ILE A 147 -20.48 -6.67 -8.09
CA ILE A 147 -21.72 -7.02 -8.80
C ILE A 147 -21.74 -8.50 -9.20
N GLN A 148 -20.62 -9.05 -9.68
CA GLN A 148 -20.51 -10.49 -10.00
C GLN A 148 -20.62 -11.37 -8.76
N GLN A 149 -20.09 -10.95 -7.60
CA GLN A 149 -20.29 -11.67 -6.34
C GLN A 149 -21.75 -11.66 -5.86
N GLN A 150 -22.48 -10.55 -6.07
CA GLN A 150 -23.90 -10.47 -5.72
C GLN A 150 -24.81 -11.26 -6.68
N HIS A 151 -24.45 -11.37 -7.95
CA HIS A 151 -25.22 -12.15 -8.94
C HIS A 151 -24.76 -13.62 -9.07
N GLY A 152 -23.59 -13.99 -8.55
CA GLY A 152 -23.05 -15.36 -8.57
C GLY A 152 -23.50 -16.27 -7.43
N GLY A 153 -24.23 -15.75 -6.43
CA GLY A 153 -24.73 -16.50 -5.26
C GLY A 153 -26.22 -16.86 -5.29
N GLY A 154 -26.90 -16.68 -6.43
CA GLY A 154 -28.36 -16.67 -6.52
C GLY A 154 -28.98 -17.65 -7.51
N THR A 155 -28.45 -18.86 -7.65
CA THR A 155 -29.19 -20.00 -8.23
C THR A 155 -28.89 -21.25 -7.42
N ASN A 156 -29.68 -21.48 -6.38
CA ASN A 156 -29.87 -22.80 -5.82
C ASN A 156 -31.28 -23.28 -6.17
N GLY A 157 -31.34 -24.37 -6.92
CA GLY A 157 -32.41 -25.34 -6.78
C GLY A 157 -32.23 -26.18 -5.52
#